data_AF-A0A812HAK3-F1
#
_entry.id   AF-A0A812HAK3-F1
#
_cell.length_a   1.000
_cell.length_b   1.000
_cell.length_c   1.000
_cell.angle_alpha   90.00
_cell.angle_beta   90.00
_cell.angle_gamma   90.00
#
_symmetry.space_group_name_H-M   'P 1'
#
loop_
_entity.id
_entity.type
_entity.pdbx_description
1 polymer ?
#
loop_
_entity_poly.entity_id
_entity_poly.type
_entity_poly.pdbx_seq_one_letter_code
_entity_poly.pdbx_strand_id
1 'polypeptide(L)'
;MLVSTTQPEQTNTAVDSPKPEQAQSAPVKRLSPAPKPAPVKKTVTQEVDVDTDFSSPTASKRTLKKVAEVMIHANPSDPLAYRIYRHLTWDDIDGLPDHQNNETPLSLAVSSDQQADYRDKANQESDIDTIKRLERTLTDAPFWLTGHHFVYSMLNNLGFDDAAIAVKQEVKRFVDSLEGIEHLSFKNSIPFADEATLSWLSTQDAASSTSQPVVQTVVISEEDSLPMEDITLENLGEYAAELARKLELDSSGRGQFMLYLQLIAAYQSVGLYPLCLPYLEKGWEVQKAFNLASWEPHLSSQLEDLIRKTLHQLFRSKDLLPEKYEEWQAIYD
;
A
#
# COMPACT_ATOMS: atom_id res chain seq x y z
N MET A 1 41.05 -65.10 -78.61
CA MET A 1 39.67 -64.62 -78.85
C MET A 1 39.24 -63.94 -77.56
N LEU A 2 39.00 -62.61 -77.53
CA LEU A 2 37.75 -61.93 -77.93
C LEU A 2 36.54 -62.47 -77.11
N VAL A 3 35.69 -61.66 -76.45
CA VAL A 3 35.58 -60.20 -76.35
C VAL A 3 34.78 -59.83 -75.07
N SER A 4 34.90 -58.60 -74.57
CA SER A 4 34.13 -58.04 -73.43
C SER A 4 32.64 -57.84 -73.74
N THR A 5 31.74 -57.79 -72.73
CA THR A 5 30.52 -56.93 -72.69
C THR A 5 29.93 -56.88 -71.25
N THR A 6 29.11 -55.84 -71.00
CA THR A 6 28.70 -55.18 -69.75
C THR A 6 27.43 -55.70 -69.05
N GLN A 7 27.42 -55.69 -67.69
CA GLN A 7 26.51 -54.96 -66.73
C GLN A 7 24.96 -54.93 -66.93
N PRO A 8 24.07 -54.77 -65.89
CA PRO A 8 24.20 -54.82 -64.41
C PRO A 8 23.22 -55.77 -63.65
N GLU A 9 23.38 -55.77 -62.32
CA GLU A 9 22.32 -55.64 -61.27
C GLU A 9 22.05 -56.84 -60.31
N GLN A 10 21.91 -56.48 -59.02
CA GLN A 10 21.45 -57.26 -57.85
C GLN A 10 22.32 -58.49 -57.47
N THR A 11 23.10 -58.46 -56.38
CA THR A 11 22.60 -58.70 -55.00
C THR A 11 23.67 -58.53 -53.92
N ASN A 12 23.22 -58.24 -52.68
CA ASN A 12 23.84 -58.51 -51.35
C ASN A 12 25.34 -58.90 -51.22
N THR A 13 26.11 -58.07 -50.51
CA THR A 13 26.65 -58.28 -49.12
C THR A 13 27.70 -57.17 -48.83
N ALA A 14 27.66 -56.37 -47.74
CA ALA A 14 27.64 -56.62 -46.29
C ALA A 14 29.04 -56.59 -45.63
N VAL A 15 29.44 -55.39 -45.17
CA VAL A 15 30.33 -55.05 -44.03
C VAL A 15 29.96 -53.58 -43.68
N ASP A 16 29.85 -53.07 -42.46
CA ASP A 16 29.90 -53.55 -41.06
C ASP A 16 28.82 -52.77 -40.25
N SER A 17 28.51 -52.92 -38.96
CA SER A 17 29.05 -53.68 -37.81
C SER A 17 27.88 -53.94 -36.83
N PRO A 18 27.93 -54.94 -35.91
CA PRO A 18 26.75 -55.33 -35.11
C PRO A 18 26.44 -54.40 -33.92
N LYS A 19 25.15 -54.16 -33.71
CA LYS A 19 24.56 -53.44 -32.57
C LYS A 19 24.13 -54.41 -31.46
N PRO A 20 24.48 -54.19 -30.18
CA PRO A 20 23.85 -54.86 -29.05
C PRO A 20 22.48 -54.28 -28.66
N GLU A 21 21.69 -55.09 -27.94
CA GLU A 21 20.24 -54.92 -27.78
C GLU A 21 19.81 -54.23 -26.46
N GLN A 22 18.50 -54.05 -26.30
CA GLN A 22 17.81 -53.14 -25.37
C GLN A 22 17.89 -53.53 -23.88
N ALA A 23 17.80 -52.51 -23.02
CA ALA A 23 17.09 -52.60 -21.74
C ALA A 23 16.38 -51.27 -21.40
N GLN A 24 15.06 -51.26 -21.59
CA GLN A 24 14.00 -50.47 -20.95
C GLN A 24 14.32 -49.11 -20.28
N SER A 25 13.66 -48.04 -20.75
CA SER A 25 13.35 -46.84 -19.97
C SER A 25 11.86 -46.46 -20.09
N ALA A 26 11.27 -46.00 -18.99
CA ALA A 26 9.82 -45.79 -18.87
C ALA A 26 9.27 -44.62 -19.71
N PRO A 27 7.97 -44.62 -20.06
CA PRO A 27 7.37 -43.50 -20.80
C PRO A 27 7.26 -42.26 -19.91
N VAL A 28 8.11 -41.25 -20.19
CA VAL A 28 8.02 -39.94 -19.56
C VAL A 28 6.72 -39.25 -20.03
N LYS A 29 5.70 -39.26 -19.17
CA LYS A 29 4.45 -38.53 -19.38
C LYS A 29 4.75 -37.02 -19.35
N ARG A 30 4.96 -36.45 -20.53
CA ARG A 30 5.25 -35.02 -20.72
C ARG A 30 4.08 -34.20 -20.16
N LEU A 31 4.31 -33.52 -19.03
CA LEU A 31 3.34 -32.60 -18.45
C LEU A 31 3.10 -31.45 -19.43
N SER A 32 1.82 -31.16 -19.70
CA SER A 32 1.41 -30.04 -20.54
C SER A 32 1.85 -28.71 -19.94
N PRO A 33 2.19 -27.69 -20.75
CA PRO A 33 2.48 -26.36 -20.23
C PRO A 33 1.28 -25.78 -19.48
N ALA A 34 1.56 -25.06 -18.40
CA ALA A 34 0.54 -24.47 -17.53
C ALA A 34 -0.41 -23.53 -18.32
N PRO A 35 -1.71 -23.48 -17.96
CA PRO A 35 -2.65 -22.58 -18.61
C PRO A 35 -2.25 -21.13 -18.34
N LYS A 36 -2.13 -20.32 -19.39
CA LYS A 36 -2.03 -18.86 -19.27
C LYS A 36 -3.28 -18.34 -18.52
N PRO A 37 -3.16 -17.33 -17.65
CA PRO A 37 -4.32 -16.69 -17.06
C PRO A 37 -5.22 -16.16 -18.18
N ALA A 38 -6.46 -16.64 -18.22
CA ALA A 38 -7.44 -16.15 -19.17
C ALA A 38 -7.75 -14.68 -18.84
N PRO A 39 -7.92 -13.79 -19.84
CA PRO A 39 -8.39 -12.44 -19.57
C PRO A 39 -9.76 -12.54 -18.91
N VAL A 40 -9.87 -11.96 -17.70
CA VAL A 40 -11.15 -11.86 -16.99
C VAL A 40 -12.11 -11.13 -17.92
N LYS A 41 -13.16 -11.84 -18.38
CA LYS A 41 -14.20 -11.21 -19.19
C LYS A 41 -14.81 -10.10 -18.35
N LYS A 42 -14.64 -8.85 -18.78
CA LYS A 42 -15.37 -7.72 -18.20
C LYS A 42 -16.86 -8.07 -18.25
N THR A 43 -17.49 -8.11 -17.08
CA THR A 43 -18.94 -8.18 -16.96
C THR A 43 -19.55 -7.07 -17.81
N VAL A 44 -20.68 -7.36 -18.46
CA VAL A 44 -21.35 -6.45 -19.40
C VAL A 44 -21.53 -5.09 -18.74
N THR A 45 -20.84 -4.07 -19.27
CA THR A 45 -21.01 -2.68 -18.85
C THR A 45 -22.46 -2.28 -19.11
N GLN A 46 -23.22 -1.99 -18.06
CA GLN A 46 -24.36 -1.08 -18.22
C GLN A 46 -23.75 0.29 -18.56
N GLU A 47 -23.96 0.74 -19.79
CA GLU A 47 -23.66 2.12 -20.18
C GLU A 47 -24.67 3.03 -19.46
N VAL A 48 -24.31 3.45 -18.25
CA VAL A 48 -25.01 4.51 -17.55
C VAL A 48 -24.57 5.82 -18.20
N ASP A 49 -25.42 6.36 -19.07
CA ASP A 49 -25.22 7.68 -19.66
C ASP A 49 -25.32 8.73 -18.55
N VAL A 50 -24.16 9.24 -18.13
CA VAL A 50 -24.04 10.32 -17.15
C VAL A 50 -23.80 11.61 -17.93
N ASP A 51 -24.80 12.49 -17.93
CA ASP A 51 -24.68 13.84 -18.44
C ASP A 51 -23.51 14.54 -17.73
N THR A 52 -22.47 14.84 -18.51
CA THR A 52 -21.15 15.25 -18.02
C THR A 52 -20.89 16.71 -18.37
N ASP A 53 -21.24 17.59 -17.43
CA ASP A 53 -20.99 19.02 -17.56
C ASP A 53 -19.78 19.44 -16.70
N PHE A 54 -18.75 19.95 -17.38
CA PHE A 54 -17.52 20.49 -16.79
C PHE A 54 -17.34 21.98 -17.11
N SER A 55 -18.41 22.69 -17.50
CA SER A 55 -18.38 24.11 -17.91
C SER A 55 -18.05 25.09 -16.78
N SER A 56 -18.17 24.68 -15.52
CA SER A 56 -17.91 25.49 -14.33
C SER A 56 -17.58 24.59 -13.13
N PRO A 57 -16.95 25.12 -12.04
CA PRO A 57 -16.72 24.34 -10.82
C PRO A 57 -18.01 23.75 -10.24
N THR A 58 -19.10 24.52 -10.22
CA THR A 58 -20.42 24.05 -9.74
C THR A 58 -21.01 22.94 -10.61
N ALA A 59 -20.86 23.04 -11.94
CA ALA A 59 -21.24 21.96 -12.85
C ALA A 59 -20.39 20.70 -12.61
N SER A 60 -19.06 20.85 -12.50
CA SER A 60 -18.15 19.75 -12.20
C SER A 60 -18.48 19.05 -10.88
N LYS A 61 -18.81 19.79 -9.80
CA LYS A 61 -19.28 19.20 -8.52
C LYS A 61 -20.62 18.47 -8.68
N ARG A 62 -21.55 18.99 -9.50
CA ARG A 62 -22.83 18.32 -9.81
C ARG A 62 -22.60 17.00 -10.57
N THR A 63 -21.74 17.01 -11.58
CA THR A 63 -21.33 15.83 -12.35
C THR A 63 -20.64 14.81 -11.44
N LEU A 64 -19.72 15.24 -10.59
CA LEU A 64 -19.02 14.37 -9.63
C LEU A 64 -19.97 13.76 -8.58
N LYS A 65 -20.94 14.53 -8.07
CA LYS A 65 -22.03 14.01 -7.21
C LYS A 65 -22.83 12.94 -7.96
N LYS A 66 -23.14 13.15 -9.25
CA LYS A 66 -23.84 12.17 -10.09
C LYS A 66 -23.02 10.89 -10.31
N VAL A 67 -21.70 11.00 -10.50
CA VAL A 67 -20.79 9.84 -10.57
C VAL A 67 -20.83 9.05 -9.26
N ALA A 68 -20.71 9.70 -8.10
CA ALA A 68 -20.77 9.02 -6.81
C ALA A 68 -22.13 8.32 -6.56
N GLU A 69 -23.25 8.93 -6.96
CA GLU A 69 -24.57 8.27 -6.94
C GLU A 69 -24.62 6.99 -7.78
N VAL A 70 -24.05 7.02 -8.99
CA VAL A 70 -23.99 5.86 -9.89
C VAL A 70 -23.08 4.78 -9.33
N MET A 71 -21.95 5.16 -8.71
CA MET A 71 -21.06 4.21 -8.04
C MET A 71 -21.75 3.49 -6.88
N ILE A 72 -22.41 4.21 -5.95
CA ILE A 72 -23.17 3.57 -4.84
C ILE A 72 -24.30 2.68 -5.37
N HIS A 73 -24.93 3.06 -6.49
CA HIS A 73 -25.95 2.22 -7.13
C HIS A 73 -25.36 0.93 -7.74
N ALA A 74 -24.18 1.01 -8.36
CA ALA A 74 -23.55 -0.13 -9.02
C ALA A 74 -22.82 -1.07 -8.04
N ASN A 75 -22.13 -0.51 -7.04
CA ASN A 75 -21.49 -1.24 -5.96
C ASN A 75 -21.53 -0.43 -4.65
N PRO A 76 -22.46 -0.70 -3.72
CA PRO A 76 -22.57 0.05 -2.48
C PRO A 76 -21.45 -0.24 -1.46
N SER A 77 -20.62 -1.27 -1.67
CA SER A 77 -19.45 -1.54 -0.84
C SER A 77 -18.17 -0.82 -1.31
N ASP A 78 -18.20 -0.12 -2.45
CA ASP A 78 -17.03 0.60 -2.97
C ASP A 78 -16.69 1.83 -2.11
N PRO A 79 -15.53 1.86 -1.41
CA PRO A 79 -15.15 2.98 -0.55
C PRO A 79 -14.96 4.30 -1.30
N LEU A 80 -14.61 4.26 -2.59
CA LEU A 80 -14.27 5.45 -3.36
C LEU A 80 -15.48 6.39 -3.51
N ALA A 81 -16.69 5.85 -3.64
CA ALA A 81 -17.90 6.66 -3.77
C ALA A 81 -18.14 7.53 -2.53
N TYR A 82 -17.93 6.98 -1.33
CA TYR A 82 -18.10 7.69 -0.07
C TYR A 82 -17.01 8.73 0.17
N ARG A 83 -15.77 8.46 -0.27
CA ARG A 83 -14.68 9.47 -0.27
C ARG A 83 -15.00 10.65 -1.19
N ILE A 84 -15.57 10.39 -2.37
CA ILE A 84 -16.04 11.46 -3.27
C ILE A 84 -17.12 12.32 -2.59
N TYR A 85 -18.05 11.73 -1.83
CA TYR A 85 -19.02 12.51 -1.05
C TYR A 85 -18.38 13.40 0.02
N ARG A 86 -17.34 12.92 0.75
CA ARG A 86 -16.64 13.78 1.74
C ARG A 86 -15.89 14.92 1.05
N HIS A 87 -15.20 14.65 -0.05
CA HIS A 87 -14.59 15.71 -0.87
C HIS A 87 -15.64 16.73 -1.33
N LEU A 88 -16.75 16.31 -1.93
CA LEU A 88 -17.85 17.20 -2.33
C LEU A 88 -18.45 18.04 -1.19
N THR A 89 -18.36 17.56 0.04
CA THR A 89 -18.93 18.21 1.24
C THR A 89 -17.98 19.24 1.86
N TRP A 90 -16.66 19.04 1.75
CA TRP A 90 -15.64 19.84 2.46
C TRP A 90 -14.60 20.54 1.56
N ASP A 91 -14.64 20.35 0.24
CA ASP A 91 -13.69 20.96 -0.72
C ASP A 91 -13.66 22.51 -0.69
N ASP A 92 -14.76 23.17 -0.34
CA ASP A 92 -14.84 24.64 -0.19
C ASP A 92 -14.65 25.12 1.27
N ILE A 93 -14.24 24.26 2.22
CA ILE A 93 -14.15 24.60 3.65
C ILE A 93 -12.69 24.59 4.11
N ASP A 94 -12.16 25.79 4.40
CA ASP A 94 -10.77 26.04 4.78
C ASP A 94 -10.60 26.51 6.24
N GLY A 95 -11.68 26.64 7.00
CA GLY A 95 -11.66 27.15 8.37
C GLY A 95 -12.89 26.78 9.20
N LEU A 96 -12.79 27.00 10.52
CA LEU A 96 -13.92 26.89 11.43
C LEU A 96 -14.98 27.97 11.11
N PRO A 97 -16.28 27.65 11.21
CA PRO A 97 -17.32 28.67 11.10
C PRO A 97 -17.26 29.67 12.26
N ASP A 98 -17.70 30.90 12.02
CA ASP A 98 -17.87 31.93 13.06
C ASP A 98 -18.67 31.39 14.23
N HIS A 99 -18.14 31.52 15.45
CA HIS A 99 -18.76 31.00 16.67
C HIS A 99 -18.54 31.92 17.87
N GLN A 100 -19.47 31.85 18.84
CA GLN A 100 -19.35 32.52 20.12
C GLN A 100 -19.77 31.53 21.22
N ASN A 101 -18.91 31.32 22.22
CA ASN A 101 -19.12 30.30 23.27
C ASN A 101 -19.44 28.90 22.69
N ASN A 102 -18.73 28.52 21.63
CA ASN A 102 -18.90 27.28 20.84
C ASN A 102 -20.23 27.14 20.08
N GLU A 103 -21.14 28.14 20.11
CA GLU A 103 -22.34 28.16 19.28
C GLU A 103 -22.13 28.98 18.01
N THR A 104 -22.51 28.42 16.86
CA THR A 104 -22.45 29.03 15.52
C THR A 104 -23.80 29.62 15.13
N PRO A 105 -23.86 30.63 14.24
CA PRO A 105 -25.12 31.14 13.70
C PRO A 105 -25.79 30.17 12.71
N LEU A 106 -25.09 29.09 12.33
CA LEU A 106 -25.54 28.09 11.37
C LEU A 106 -26.73 27.32 11.91
N SER A 107 -27.71 27.03 11.04
CA SER A 107 -28.88 26.22 11.39
C SER A 107 -28.82 24.89 10.64
N LEU A 108 -28.95 23.77 11.36
CA LEU A 108 -28.97 22.45 10.75
C LEU A 108 -30.23 22.28 9.88
N ALA A 109 -30.05 22.01 8.59
CA ALA A 109 -31.14 21.84 7.62
C ALA A 109 -31.95 20.53 7.80
N VAL A 110 -31.57 19.69 8.78
CA VAL A 110 -32.18 18.39 9.08
C VAL A 110 -33.09 18.52 10.30
N SER A 111 -34.38 18.27 10.14
CA SER A 111 -35.34 18.37 11.25
C SER A 111 -35.09 17.30 12.32
N SER A 112 -35.52 17.55 13.56
CA SER A 112 -35.38 16.58 14.67
C SER A 112 -35.97 15.21 14.34
N ASP A 113 -37.08 15.18 13.59
CA ASP A 113 -37.71 13.92 13.15
C ASP A 113 -36.80 13.15 12.17
N GLN A 114 -36.22 13.83 11.17
CA GLN A 114 -35.26 13.21 10.26
C GLN A 114 -34.00 12.72 10.99
N GLN A 115 -33.50 13.49 11.97
CA GLN A 115 -32.37 13.05 12.80
C GLN A 115 -32.71 11.78 13.60
N ALA A 116 -33.96 11.65 14.08
CA ALA A 116 -34.44 10.46 14.75
C ALA A 116 -34.56 9.27 13.78
N ASP A 117 -35.17 9.46 12.61
CA ASP A 117 -35.29 8.44 11.57
C ASP A 117 -33.91 7.87 11.17
N TYR A 118 -32.92 8.74 10.93
CA TYR A 118 -31.56 8.32 10.59
C TYR A 118 -30.86 7.59 11.76
N ARG A 119 -31.04 8.05 13.00
CA ARG A 119 -30.48 7.39 14.19
C ARG A 119 -31.07 5.99 14.38
N ASP A 120 -32.39 5.85 14.25
CA ASP A 120 -33.07 4.57 14.43
C ASP A 120 -32.66 3.58 13.30
N LYS A 121 -32.48 4.08 12.08
CA LYS A 121 -31.90 3.34 10.95
C LYS A 121 -30.44 2.93 11.15
N ALA A 122 -29.65 3.72 11.87
CA ALA A 122 -28.27 3.38 12.23
C ALA A 122 -28.18 2.36 13.38
N ASN A 123 -29.23 2.24 14.20
CA ASN A 123 -29.27 1.36 15.37
C ASN A 123 -29.97 0.00 15.15
N GLN A 124 -30.82 -0.14 14.12
CA GLN A 124 -31.70 -1.31 13.95
C GLN A 124 -31.58 -1.96 12.56
N GLU A 125 -32.24 -1.40 11.55
CA GLU A 125 -32.38 -2.01 10.22
C GLU A 125 -31.92 -1.02 9.13
N SER A 126 -30.60 -0.96 8.98
CA SER A 126 -29.94 -0.11 7.98
C SER A 126 -30.25 -0.57 6.55
N ASP A 127 -30.42 0.40 5.64
CA ASP A 127 -30.67 0.12 4.23
C ASP A 127 -29.94 1.12 3.34
N ILE A 128 -29.59 0.69 2.12
CA ILE A 128 -28.75 1.46 1.21
C ILE A 128 -29.44 2.71 0.65
N ASP A 129 -30.78 2.76 0.61
CA ASP A 129 -31.50 3.92 0.09
C ASP A 129 -31.63 5.04 1.14
N THR A 130 -31.66 4.67 2.42
CA THR A 130 -31.44 5.59 3.54
C THR A 130 -30.02 6.16 3.53
N ILE A 131 -28.99 5.34 3.30
CA ILE A 131 -27.60 5.83 3.14
C ILE A 131 -27.49 6.81 1.96
N LYS A 132 -27.98 6.46 0.76
CA LYS A 132 -27.98 7.37 -0.42
C LYS A 132 -28.71 8.69 -0.15
N ARG A 133 -29.77 8.68 0.67
CA ARG A 133 -30.50 9.88 1.07
C ARG A 133 -29.67 10.74 2.03
N LEU A 134 -29.07 10.11 3.04
CA LEU A 134 -28.24 10.77 4.03
C LEU A 134 -26.99 11.39 3.40
N GLU A 135 -26.30 10.68 2.49
CA GLU A 135 -25.17 11.23 1.72
C GLU A 135 -25.53 12.51 0.95
N ARG A 136 -26.73 12.57 0.36
CA ARG A 136 -27.22 13.79 -0.31
C ARG A 136 -27.54 14.90 0.68
N THR A 137 -28.06 14.58 1.86
CA THR A 137 -28.34 15.54 2.94
C THR A 137 -27.04 16.11 3.52
N LEU A 138 -25.98 15.30 3.64
CA LEU A 138 -24.70 15.71 4.22
C LEU A 138 -23.95 16.73 3.36
N THR A 139 -24.05 16.68 2.03
CA THR A 139 -23.47 17.75 1.18
C THR A 139 -24.08 19.13 1.45
N ASP A 140 -25.31 19.16 1.98
CA ASP A 140 -26.06 20.38 2.27
C ASP A 140 -26.00 20.73 3.78
N ALA A 141 -25.36 19.87 4.59
CA ALA A 141 -25.19 20.00 6.03
C ALA A 141 -23.75 19.59 6.47
N PRO A 142 -22.70 20.23 5.94
CA PRO A 142 -21.31 19.74 6.01
C PRO A 142 -20.73 19.65 7.42
N PHE A 143 -21.29 20.39 8.36
CA PHE A 143 -20.86 20.43 9.77
C PHE A 143 -21.57 19.39 10.65
N TRP A 144 -22.52 18.61 10.12
CA TRP A 144 -23.27 17.64 10.90
C TRP A 144 -22.52 16.30 11.03
N LEU A 145 -21.42 16.32 11.79
CA LEU A 145 -20.54 15.16 12.02
C LEU A 145 -21.30 13.91 12.51
N THR A 146 -22.32 14.10 13.35
CA THR A 146 -23.21 13.02 13.80
C THR A 146 -23.89 12.28 12.64
N GLY A 147 -24.27 12.97 11.57
CA GLY A 147 -24.85 12.33 10.39
C GLY A 147 -23.84 11.48 9.61
N HIS A 148 -22.54 11.85 9.60
CA HIS A 148 -21.49 11.00 9.03
C HIS A 148 -21.22 9.75 9.89
N HIS A 149 -21.37 9.85 11.22
CA HIS A 149 -21.33 8.69 12.11
C HIS A 149 -22.52 7.74 11.87
N PHE A 150 -23.72 8.26 11.59
CA PHE A 150 -24.85 7.42 11.20
C PHE A 150 -24.59 6.68 9.88
N VAL A 151 -23.98 7.30 8.87
CA VAL A 151 -23.53 6.59 7.66
C VAL A 151 -22.56 5.45 8.01
N TYR A 152 -21.54 5.73 8.82
CA TYR A 152 -20.55 4.74 9.25
C TYR A 152 -21.22 3.50 9.88
N SER A 153 -22.12 3.73 10.84
CA SER A 153 -22.84 2.65 11.52
C SER A 153 -23.77 1.88 10.58
N MET A 154 -24.47 2.56 9.66
CA MET A 154 -25.28 1.90 8.64
C MET A 154 -24.45 1.03 7.67
N LEU A 155 -23.24 1.46 7.29
CA LEU A 155 -22.35 0.69 6.43
C LEU A 155 -21.82 -0.57 7.14
N ASN A 156 -21.41 -0.45 8.41
CA ASN A 156 -21.03 -1.61 9.23
C ASN A 156 -22.19 -2.61 9.39
N ASN A 157 -23.41 -2.13 9.66
CA ASN A 157 -24.60 -3.00 9.78
C ASN A 157 -24.91 -3.78 8.49
N LEU A 158 -24.50 -3.25 7.33
CA LEU A 158 -24.62 -3.91 6.02
C LEU A 158 -23.40 -4.78 5.66
N GLY A 159 -22.35 -4.82 6.49
CA GLY A 159 -21.09 -5.53 6.21
C GLY A 159 -20.23 -4.87 5.14
N PHE A 160 -20.33 -3.55 4.98
CA PHE A 160 -19.52 -2.75 4.04
C PHE A 160 -18.36 -2.08 4.78
N ASP A 161 -17.57 -2.88 5.48
CA ASP A 161 -16.55 -2.43 6.44
C ASP A 161 -15.51 -1.49 5.81
N ASP A 162 -15.00 -1.82 4.61
CA ASP A 162 -14.03 -0.97 3.89
C ASP A 162 -14.60 0.43 3.57
N ALA A 163 -15.91 0.49 3.24
CA ALA A 163 -16.59 1.76 2.97
C ALA A 163 -16.83 2.55 4.25
N ALA A 164 -17.18 1.87 5.36
CA ALA A 164 -17.32 2.49 6.67
C ALA A 164 -15.97 3.07 7.14
N ILE A 165 -14.88 2.28 7.06
CA ILE A 165 -13.52 2.72 7.39
C ILE A 165 -13.15 3.95 6.55
N ALA A 166 -13.43 3.98 5.25
CA ALA A 166 -13.17 5.14 4.42
C ALA A 166 -13.98 6.38 4.82
N VAL A 167 -15.26 6.22 5.22
CA VAL A 167 -16.06 7.33 5.80
C VAL A 167 -15.40 7.86 7.06
N LYS A 168 -15.00 6.98 8.00
CA LYS A 168 -14.36 7.39 9.25
C LYS A 168 -13.03 8.09 9.01
N GLN A 169 -12.19 7.57 8.11
CA GLN A 169 -10.90 8.16 7.76
C GLN A 169 -11.02 9.59 7.22
N GLU A 170 -11.93 9.84 6.28
CA GLU A 170 -12.12 11.20 5.75
C GLU A 170 -12.72 12.15 6.80
N VAL A 171 -13.67 11.68 7.64
CA VAL A 171 -14.24 12.49 8.73
C VAL A 171 -13.18 12.86 9.76
N LYS A 172 -12.36 11.88 10.17
CA LYS A 172 -11.23 12.11 11.08
C LYS A 172 -10.23 13.10 10.48
N ARG A 173 -9.87 12.94 9.21
CA ARG A 173 -8.97 13.87 8.49
C ARG A 173 -9.52 15.30 8.45
N PHE A 174 -10.83 15.48 8.29
CA PHE A 174 -11.46 16.80 8.33
C PHE A 174 -11.40 17.41 9.74
N VAL A 175 -11.74 16.64 10.77
CA VAL A 175 -11.65 17.07 12.19
C VAL A 175 -10.20 17.40 12.58
N ASP A 176 -9.25 16.52 12.25
CA ASP A 176 -7.81 16.72 12.51
C ASP A 176 -7.25 17.97 11.76
N SER A 177 -7.90 18.41 10.66
CA SER A 177 -7.52 19.63 9.92
C SER A 177 -8.12 20.92 10.48
N LEU A 178 -9.20 20.82 11.27
CA LEU A 178 -9.96 21.93 11.85
C LEU A 178 -10.19 21.67 13.35
N GLU A 179 -9.10 21.66 14.12
CA GLU A 179 -9.09 21.31 15.54
C GLU A 179 -10.19 22.04 16.35
N GLY A 180 -11.04 21.28 17.05
CA GLY A 180 -12.13 21.79 17.88
C GLY A 180 -13.48 21.94 17.16
N ILE A 181 -13.56 21.65 15.85
CA ILE A 181 -14.83 21.65 15.09
C ILE A 181 -15.89 20.72 15.68
N GLU A 182 -15.47 19.60 16.27
CA GLU A 182 -16.32 18.61 16.91
C GLU A 182 -16.97 19.09 18.21
N HIS A 183 -16.43 20.16 18.81
CA HIS A 183 -16.97 20.80 20.02
C HIS A 183 -17.91 21.98 19.72
N LEU A 184 -18.09 22.34 18.44
CA LEU A 184 -19.01 23.39 18.03
C LEU A 184 -20.46 22.90 17.97
N SER A 185 -21.40 23.84 18.03
CA SER A 185 -22.83 23.61 17.94
C SER A 185 -23.47 24.50 16.87
N PHE A 186 -24.50 23.98 16.22
CA PHE A 186 -25.48 24.77 15.49
C PHE A 186 -26.30 25.63 16.45
N LYS A 187 -26.92 26.66 15.89
CA LYS A 187 -27.95 27.48 16.53
C LYS A 187 -29.01 26.62 17.24
N ASN A 188 -29.42 27.09 18.42
CA ASN A 188 -30.24 26.38 19.40
C ASN A 188 -29.48 25.24 20.11
N SER A 189 -28.16 25.37 20.21
CA SER A 189 -27.27 24.44 20.94
C SER A 189 -27.35 22.97 20.49
N ILE A 190 -27.62 22.71 19.21
CA ILE A 190 -27.57 21.35 18.63
C ILE A 190 -26.10 21.06 18.28
N PRO A 191 -25.44 20.05 18.87
CA PRO A 191 -24.01 19.82 18.65
C PRO A 191 -23.70 19.35 17.23
N PHE A 192 -22.50 19.65 16.72
CA PHE A 192 -21.99 19.12 15.45
C PHE A 192 -21.73 17.60 15.56
N ALA A 193 -21.10 17.17 16.66
CA ALA A 193 -20.90 15.78 17.05
C ALA A 193 -21.58 15.49 18.40
N ASP A 194 -22.42 14.46 18.48
CA ASP A 194 -22.93 13.96 19.76
C ASP A 194 -21.87 13.14 20.53
N GLU A 195 -22.16 12.78 21.78
CA GLU A 195 -21.23 12.04 22.66
C GLU A 195 -20.76 10.69 22.06
N ALA A 196 -21.64 10.01 21.31
CA ALA A 196 -21.31 8.77 20.62
C ALA A 196 -20.37 9.04 19.43
N THR A 197 -20.60 10.13 18.69
CA THR A 197 -19.75 10.59 17.59
C THR A 197 -18.36 11.02 18.09
N LEU A 198 -18.27 11.75 19.20
CA LEU A 198 -16.99 12.11 19.83
C LEU A 198 -16.20 10.86 20.25
N SER A 199 -16.89 9.87 20.83
CA SER A 199 -16.30 8.58 21.21
C SER A 199 -15.80 7.77 19.98
N TRP A 200 -16.57 7.80 18.89
CA TRP A 200 -16.22 7.15 17.62
C TRP A 200 -14.99 7.81 16.95
N LEU A 201 -14.91 9.14 16.95
CA LEU A 201 -13.74 9.89 16.44
C LEU A 201 -12.48 9.67 17.28
N SER A 202 -12.64 9.48 18.59
CA SER A 202 -11.56 9.20 19.54
C SER A 202 -11.02 7.76 19.44
N THR A 203 -11.75 6.85 18.79
CA THR A 203 -11.35 5.45 18.67
C THR A 203 -10.24 5.30 17.63
N GLN A 204 -9.03 4.94 18.05
CA GLN A 204 -7.92 4.61 17.15
C GLN A 204 -8.29 3.41 16.25
N ASP A 205 -8.11 3.56 14.94
CA ASP A 205 -8.28 2.46 13.99
C ASP A 205 -7.07 1.52 14.04
N ALA A 206 -7.26 0.33 14.62
CA ALA A 206 -6.22 -0.70 14.77
C ALA A 206 -5.73 -1.33 13.44
N ALA A 207 -6.06 -0.73 12.30
CA ALA A 207 -5.81 -1.24 10.95
C ALA A 207 -5.16 -0.20 10.00
N SER A 208 -4.71 0.96 10.51
CA SER A 208 -4.03 1.98 9.71
C SER A 208 -2.54 1.67 9.50
N SER A 209 -2.25 0.51 8.91
CA SER A 209 -0.92 0.14 8.39
C SER A 209 -0.99 -0.25 6.91
N THR A 210 -1.71 0.54 6.10
CA THR A 210 -1.70 0.41 4.63
C THR A 210 -1.95 1.75 3.92
N SER A 211 -0.87 2.29 3.36
CA SER A 211 -0.81 2.97 2.04
C SER A 211 -1.93 3.95 1.66
N GLN A 212 -1.71 5.25 1.93
CA GLN A 212 -2.25 6.30 1.06
C GLN A 212 -1.26 6.59 -0.10
N PRO A 213 -1.72 6.74 -1.35
CA PRO A 213 -0.91 7.32 -2.42
C PRO A 213 -0.94 8.85 -2.32
N VAL A 214 -0.37 9.40 -1.25
CA VAL A 214 -0.05 10.83 -1.22
C VAL A 214 1.17 11.04 -2.11
N VAL A 215 1.11 12.02 -3.01
CA VAL A 215 2.31 12.53 -3.68
C VAL A 215 3.10 13.31 -2.63
N GLN A 216 3.83 12.57 -1.80
CA GLN A 216 4.69 13.14 -0.78
C GLN A 216 5.89 13.78 -1.49
N THR A 217 5.91 15.12 -1.46
CA THR A 217 7.17 15.86 -1.46
C THR A 217 8.07 15.20 -0.41
N VAL A 218 9.23 14.70 -0.85
CA VAL A 218 10.13 13.91 0.01
C VAL A 218 10.77 14.83 1.06
N VAL A 219 10.04 15.03 2.15
CA VAL A 219 10.61 15.32 3.45
C VAL A 219 10.93 13.97 4.06
N ILE A 220 12.22 13.67 4.17
CA ILE A 220 12.71 12.42 4.74
C ILE A 220 12.49 12.48 6.26
N SER A 221 11.34 12.02 6.72
CA SER A 221 11.16 11.65 8.13
C SER A 221 12.03 10.44 8.42
N GLU A 222 12.77 10.49 9.53
CA GLU A 222 13.72 9.44 9.99
C GLU A 222 13.00 8.19 10.58
N GLU A 223 11.86 7.82 9.99
CA GLU A 223 10.82 6.99 10.63
C GLU A 223 10.63 5.58 10.02
N ASP A 224 11.56 5.13 9.15
CA ASP A 224 11.70 3.69 8.80
C ASP A 224 12.82 3.01 9.62
N SER A 225 13.16 3.63 10.75
CA SER A 225 13.88 2.98 11.84
C SER A 225 12.90 2.06 12.59
N LEU A 226 12.70 0.84 12.08
CA LEU A 226 12.05 -0.23 12.88
C LEU A 226 12.67 -0.23 14.29
N PRO A 227 11.86 -0.21 15.36
CA PRO A 227 12.38 -0.05 16.72
C PRO A 227 13.39 -1.15 17.00
N MET A 228 14.61 -0.74 17.36
CA MET A 228 15.77 -1.62 17.59
C MET A 228 15.68 -2.32 18.96
N GLU A 229 14.47 -2.66 19.40
CA GLU A 229 14.17 -3.35 20.64
C GLU A 229 14.24 -4.88 20.42
N ASP A 230 15.04 -5.57 21.23
CA ASP A 230 15.07 -7.04 21.42
C ASP A 230 15.40 -7.96 20.22
N ILE A 231 16.28 -7.53 19.30
CA ILE A 231 17.02 -8.50 18.46
C ILE A 231 18.10 -9.21 19.32
N THR A 232 17.73 -10.35 19.89
CA THR A 232 18.66 -11.26 20.59
C THR A 232 19.29 -12.27 19.63
N LEU A 233 20.38 -12.93 20.04
CA LEU A 233 21.03 -14.01 19.27
C LEU A 233 20.07 -15.18 18.96
N GLU A 234 19.07 -15.41 19.81
CA GLU A 234 18.07 -16.48 19.66
C GLU A 234 17.05 -16.15 18.56
N ASN A 235 16.62 -14.90 18.46
CA ASN A 235 15.62 -14.44 17.48
C ASN A 235 16.24 -14.00 16.14
N LEU A 236 17.54 -13.72 16.10
CA LEU A 236 18.25 -13.23 14.91
C LEU A 236 18.08 -14.14 13.68
N GLY A 237 18.03 -15.47 13.88
CA GLY A 237 17.87 -16.43 12.78
C GLY A 237 16.51 -16.30 12.07
N GLU A 238 15.43 -16.10 12.83
CA GLU A 238 14.08 -15.88 12.31
C GLU A 238 13.95 -14.50 11.65
N TYR A 239 14.50 -13.46 12.28
CA TYR A 239 14.51 -12.10 11.74
C TYR A 239 15.28 -12.01 10.41
N ALA A 240 16.46 -12.64 10.32
CA ALA A 240 17.25 -12.71 9.10
C ALA A 240 16.56 -13.52 7.99
N ALA A 241 15.85 -14.61 8.35
CA ALA A 241 15.08 -15.40 7.39
C ALA A 241 13.88 -14.62 6.82
N GLU A 242 13.16 -13.87 7.66
CA GLU A 242 12.05 -13.03 7.20
C GLU A 242 12.54 -11.83 6.35
N LEU A 243 13.66 -11.22 6.70
CA LEU A 243 14.32 -10.21 5.84
C LEU A 243 14.75 -10.80 4.49
N ALA A 244 15.33 -12.01 4.47
CA ALA A 244 15.69 -12.69 3.22
C ALA A 244 14.45 -13.02 2.37
N ARG A 245 13.34 -13.44 2.99
CA ARG A 245 12.07 -13.68 2.29
C ARG A 245 11.48 -12.40 1.71
N LYS A 246 11.55 -11.27 2.42
CA LYS A 246 11.16 -9.95 1.91
C LYS A 246 12.03 -9.51 0.73
N LEU A 247 13.33 -9.77 0.81
CA LEU A 247 14.31 -9.46 -0.23
C LEU A 247 14.08 -10.24 -1.54
N GLU A 248 13.54 -11.46 -1.47
CA GLU A 248 13.12 -12.25 -2.65
C GLU A 248 11.80 -11.74 -3.27
N LEU A 249 10.93 -11.12 -2.48
CA LEU A 249 9.62 -10.63 -2.90
C LEU A 249 9.67 -9.19 -3.44
N ASP A 250 10.62 -8.38 -2.98
CA ASP A 250 10.77 -7.00 -3.43
C ASP A 250 11.50 -6.92 -4.79
N SER A 251 10.91 -6.16 -5.72
CA SER A 251 11.44 -5.90 -7.06
C SER A 251 12.07 -4.50 -7.19
N SER A 252 11.99 -3.67 -6.15
CA SER A 252 12.56 -2.34 -6.09
C SER A 252 14.03 -2.39 -5.65
N GLY A 253 14.94 -1.85 -6.47
CA GLY A 253 16.36 -1.76 -6.11
C GLY A 253 16.60 -0.94 -4.82
N ARG A 254 15.76 0.08 -4.56
CA ARG A 254 15.80 0.86 -3.31
C ARG A 254 15.35 0.04 -2.10
N GLY A 255 14.24 -0.69 -2.23
CA GLY A 255 13.72 -1.50 -1.12
C GLY A 255 14.67 -2.65 -0.77
N GLN A 256 15.24 -3.32 -1.77
CA GLN A 256 16.33 -4.27 -1.56
C GLN A 256 17.55 -3.65 -0.84
N PHE A 257 17.93 -2.41 -1.18
CA PHE A 257 19.02 -1.70 -0.49
C PHE A 257 18.70 -1.44 1.00
N MET A 258 17.50 -0.94 1.30
CA MET A 258 17.05 -0.74 2.69
C MET A 258 17.06 -2.04 3.50
N LEU A 259 16.59 -3.14 2.91
CA LEU A 259 16.59 -4.47 3.54
C LEU A 259 18.02 -4.97 3.83
N TYR A 260 19.01 -4.68 2.98
CA TYR A 260 20.41 -4.98 3.30
C TYR A 260 20.92 -4.17 4.48
N LEU A 261 20.62 -2.86 4.56
CA LEU A 261 21.05 -2.02 5.70
C LEU A 261 20.43 -2.51 7.01
N GLN A 262 19.14 -2.88 7.01
CA GLN A 262 18.45 -3.46 8.17
C GLN A 262 19.08 -4.80 8.60
N LEU A 263 19.41 -5.67 7.64
CA LEU A 263 20.05 -6.96 7.91
C LEU A 263 21.47 -6.79 8.50
N ILE A 264 22.25 -5.86 7.96
CA ILE A 264 23.57 -5.50 8.49
C ILE A 264 23.46 -4.95 9.91
N ALA A 265 22.51 -4.03 10.17
CA ALA A 265 22.30 -3.47 11.50
C ALA A 265 21.93 -4.55 12.53
N ALA A 266 21.10 -5.52 12.17
CA ALA A 266 20.74 -6.65 13.02
C ALA A 266 21.90 -7.61 13.30
N TYR A 267 22.78 -7.87 12.32
CA TYR A 267 24.02 -8.62 12.58
C TYR A 267 24.98 -7.83 13.49
N GLN A 268 25.03 -6.50 13.37
CA GLN A 268 25.87 -5.65 14.23
C GLN A 268 25.38 -5.55 15.67
N SER A 269 24.07 -5.48 15.91
CA SER A 269 23.50 -5.40 17.27
C SER A 269 23.80 -6.66 18.09
N VAL A 270 23.82 -7.83 17.44
CA VAL A 270 24.19 -9.12 18.03
C VAL A 270 25.71 -9.37 18.02
N GLY A 271 26.50 -8.50 17.38
CA GLY A 271 27.96 -8.58 17.34
C GLY A 271 28.54 -9.58 16.33
N LEU A 272 27.75 -10.07 15.37
CA LEU A 272 28.18 -11.01 14.32
C LEU A 272 28.79 -10.31 13.10
N TYR A 273 29.72 -9.40 13.35
CA TYR A 273 30.39 -8.57 12.32
C TYR A 273 30.94 -9.32 11.09
N PRO A 274 31.48 -10.57 11.17
CA PRO A 274 31.95 -11.28 9.98
C PRO A 274 30.86 -11.58 8.96
N LEU A 275 29.60 -11.72 9.40
CA LEU A 275 28.46 -12.01 8.52
C LEU A 275 27.98 -10.77 7.75
N CYS A 276 28.33 -9.56 8.21
CA CYS A 276 27.98 -8.31 7.53
C CYS A 276 28.74 -8.13 6.20
N LEU A 277 29.98 -8.62 6.10
CA LEU A 277 30.90 -8.38 4.98
C LEU A 277 30.27 -8.60 3.58
N PRO A 278 29.65 -9.75 3.24
CA PRO A 278 29.07 -9.94 1.90
C PRO A 278 27.92 -8.98 1.58
N TYR A 279 27.17 -8.51 2.59
CA TYR A 279 26.10 -7.54 2.41
C TYR A 279 26.64 -6.11 2.27
N LEU A 280 27.72 -5.77 3.01
CA LEU A 280 28.43 -4.50 2.88
C LEU A 280 29.11 -4.36 1.51
N GLU A 281 29.75 -5.44 1.02
CA GLU A 281 30.32 -5.50 -0.35
C GLU A 281 29.24 -5.21 -1.41
N LYS A 282 28.09 -5.88 -1.31
CA LYS A 282 26.97 -5.66 -2.24
C LYS A 282 26.36 -4.26 -2.12
N GLY A 283 26.24 -3.71 -0.92
CA GLY A 283 25.79 -2.34 -0.69
C GLY A 283 26.75 -1.32 -1.33
N TRP A 284 28.06 -1.54 -1.20
CA TRP A 284 29.11 -0.70 -1.78
C TRP A 284 29.09 -0.68 -3.31
N GLU A 285 28.89 -1.84 -3.95
CA GLU A 285 28.70 -1.93 -5.41
C GLU A 285 27.49 -1.11 -5.88
N VAL A 286 26.36 -1.20 -5.18
CA VAL A 286 25.14 -0.42 -5.47
C VAL A 286 25.38 1.08 -5.26
N GLN A 287 26.04 1.47 -4.16
CA GLN A 287 26.35 2.86 -3.86
C GLN A 287 27.16 3.52 -4.98
N LYS A 288 28.16 2.80 -5.51
CA LYS A 288 28.98 3.23 -6.65
C LYS A 288 28.21 3.26 -7.96
N ALA A 289 27.46 2.19 -8.29
CA ALA A 289 26.77 2.04 -9.57
C ALA A 289 25.72 3.14 -9.80
N PHE A 290 25.03 3.59 -8.73
CA PHE A 290 23.99 4.62 -8.80
C PHE A 290 24.45 6.01 -8.31
N ASN A 291 25.74 6.17 -7.97
CA ASN A 291 26.31 7.40 -7.41
C ASN A 291 25.48 7.96 -6.22
N LEU A 292 25.18 7.10 -5.25
CA LEU A 292 24.20 7.35 -4.19
C LEU A 292 24.53 8.59 -3.36
N ALA A 293 25.82 8.90 -3.16
CA ALA A 293 26.27 10.11 -2.49
C ALA A 293 25.76 11.42 -3.13
N SER A 294 25.47 11.41 -4.44
CA SER A 294 24.93 12.58 -5.16
C SER A 294 23.40 12.66 -5.17
N TRP A 295 22.72 11.54 -4.98
CA TRP A 295 21.25 11.43 -5.08
C TRP A 295 20.57 11.36 -3.70
N GLU A 296 21.14 10.57 -2.78
CA GLU A 296 20.59 10.29 -1.45
C GLU A 296 21.73 10.21 -0.41
N PRO A 297 22.35 11.35 -0.04
CA PRO A 297 23.56 11.38 0.79
C PRO A 297 23.39 10.75 2.17
N HIS A 298 22.18 10.80 2.75
CA HIS A 298 21.88 10.16 4.03
C HIS A 298 22.07 8.64 4.00
N LEU A 299 21.66 7.97 2.91
CA LEU A 299 21.83 6.52 2.74
C LEU A 299 23.28 6.13 2.46
N SER A 300 24.02 7.00 1.76
CA SER A 300 25.48 6.87 1.60
C SER A 300 26.16 6.87 2.98
N SER A 301 25.88 7.89 3.80
CA SER A 301 26.43 8.02 5.16
C SER A 301 26.05 6.84 6.06
N GLN A 302 24.80 6.37 5.99
CA GLN A 302 24.34 5.23 6.80
C GLN A 302 25.09 3.93 6.45
N LEU A 303 25.32 3.66 5.15
CA LEU A 303 26.13 2.52 4.74
C LEU A 303 27.59 2.67 5.18
N GLU A 304 28.18 3.86 5.01
CA GLU A 304 29.55 4.17 5.43
C GLU A 304 29.74 3.99 6.94
N ASP A 305 28.78 4.42 7.76
CA ASP A 305 28.78 4.20 9.22
C ASP A 305 28.70 2.70 9.59
N LEU A 306 27.91 1.92 8.85
CA LEU A 306 27.82 0.47 9.05
C LEU A 306 29.13 -0.24 8.61
N ILE A 307 29.76 0.19 7.51
CA ILE A 307 31.10 -0.27 7.10
C ILE A 307 32.09 0.03 8.23
N ARG A 308 32.21 1.29 8.64
CA ARG A 308 33.09 1.78 9.72
C ARG A 308 32.96 0.97 11.01
N LYS A 309 31.73 0.80 11.51
CA LYS A 309 31.44 0.00 12.73
C LYS A 309 31.91 -1.45 12.59
N THR A 310 31.66 -2.07 11.44
CA THR A 310 32.09 -3.45 11.17
C THR A 310 33.61 -3.55 11.10
N LEU A 311 34.28 -2.62 10.41
CA LEU A 311 35.72 -2.65 10.22
C LEU A 311 36.48 -2.41 11.52
N HIS A 312 36.09 -1.46 12.38
CA HIS A 312 36.76 -1.26 13.67
C HIS A 312 36.62 -2.48 14.61
N GLN A 313 35.53 -3.23 14.51
CA GLN A 313 35.29 -4.42 15.34
C GLN A 313 36.03 -5.67 14.82
N LEU A 314 36.19 -5.80 13.50
CA LEU A 314 36.95 -6.89 12.88
C LEU A 314 38.47 -6.63 12.85
N PHE A 315 38.89 -5.38 12.62
CA PHE A 315 40.27 -4.97 12.42
C PHE A 315 40.60 -3.85 13.41
N ARG A 316 41.49 -4.13 14.38
CA ARG A 316 41.89 -3.16 15.42
C ARG A 316 42.75 -2.01 14.91
N SER A 317 43.34 -2.14 13.73
CA SER A 317 44.16 -1.12 13.09
C SER A 317 44.02 -1.18 11.57
N LYS A 318 44.21 -0.03 10.92
CA LYS A 318 44.11 0.13 9.46
C LYS A 318 45.07 -0.81 8.71
N ASP A 319 46.24 -1.08 9.28
CA ASP A 319 47.28 -1.96 8.73
C ASP A 319 46.89 -3.45 8.68
N LEU A 320 45.75 -3.84 9.28
CA LEU A 320 45.23 -5.21 9.27
C LEU A 320 44.09 -5.43 8.28
N LEU A 321 43.70 -4.39 7.51
CA LEU A 321 42.68 -4.51 6.46
C LEU A 321 43.21 -5.37 5.29
N PRO A 322 42.48 -6.45 4.89
CA PRO A 322 42.77 -7.18 3.67
C PRO A 322 42.75 -6.27 2.43
N GLU A 323 43.62 -6.54 1.45
CA GLU A 323 43.71 -5.78 0.18
C GLU A 323 42.36 -5.63 -0.54
N LYS A 324 41.46 -6.63 -0.41
CA LYS A 324 40.09 -6.59 -0.94
C LYS A 324 39.26 -5.38 -0.44
N TYR A 325 39.59 -4.84 0.73
CA TYR A 325 38.90 -3.70 1.35
C TYR A 325 39.73 -2.42 1.34
N GLU A 326 40.73 -2.31 0.45
CA GLU A 326 41.53 -1.09 0.26
C GLU A 326 40.63 0.14 -0.01
N GLU A 327 39.55 -0.05 -0.77
CA GLU A 327 38.58 1.02 -1.05
C GLU A 327 37.84 1.55 0.19
N TRP A 328 37.74 0.75 1.25
CA TRP A 328 37.11 1.15 2.52
C TRP A 328 38.10 1.76 3.51
N GLN A 329 39.40 1.83 3.18
CA GLN A 329 40.40 2.51 4.01
C GLN A 329 40.08 4.00 4.22
N ALA A 330 39.39 4.64 3.29
CA ALA A 330 38.92 6.03 3.42
C ALA A 330 37.74 6.19 4.40
N ILE A 331 37.00 5.10 4.68
CA ILE A 331 35.86 5.06 5.60
C ILE A 331 36.31 4.64 7.02
N TYR A 332 37.54 4.11 7.13
CA TYR A 332 38.12 3.69 8.42
C TYR A 332 38.60 4.88 9.28
N ASP A 333 38.88 6.04 8.68
CA ASP A 333 39.43 7.24 9.36
C ASP A 333 38.35 8.10 10.04
#